data_AF-A0A5C7FVW2-F1
#
_entry.id   AF-A0A5C7FVW2-F1
#
_cell.length_a   1.000
_cell.length_b   1.000
_cell.length_c   1.000
_cell.angle_alpha   90.00
_cell.angle_beta   90.00
_cell.angle_gamma   90.00
#
_symmetry.space_group_name_H-M   'P 1'
#
loop_
_entity.id
_entity.type
_entity.pdbx_description
1 polymer ?
#
loop_
_entity_poly.entity_id
_entity_poly.type
_entity_poly.pdbx_seq_one_letter_code
_entity_poly.pdbx_strand_id
1 'polypeptide(L)'
;MNENIPQEEIEKLKSKLAVKELVRIERCFSATVFFLETDKQVKDLETNKVKETFRKEYSKLLKSYDEFDYLEEDKYPIHLESMETINKKYNGEIHWYFR
;
A
#
# COMPACT_ATOMS: atom_id res chain seq x y z
N MET A 1 15.16 4.19 -0.74
CA MET A 1 14.24 4.01 0.43
C MET A 1 12.81 4.28 0.00
N ASN A 2 11.81 3.80 0.75
CA ASN A 2 10.40 3.92 0.38
C ASN A 2 9.93 5.38 0.17
N GLU A 3 10.50 6.30 0.94
CA GLU A 3 10.26 7.74 0.86
C GLU A 3 10.77 8.37 -0.44
N ASN A 4 11.76 7.75 -1.11
CA ASN A 4 12.35 8.25 -2.35
C ASN A 4 11.45 8.01 -3.57
N ILE A 5 10.41 7.16 -3.45
CA ILE A 5 9.47 6.93 -4.54
C ILE A 5 8.65 8.21 -4.78
N PRO A 6 8.65 8.81 -5.97
CA PRO A 6 7.82 9.98 -6.24
C PRO A 6 6.33 9.65 -6.13
N GLN A 7 5.51 10.64 -5.75
CA GLN A 7 4.05 10.46 -5.71
C GLN A 7 3.49 10.03 -7.07
N GLU A 8 4.07 10.51 -8.17
CA GLU A 8 3.68 10.15 -9.53
C GLU A 8 3.78 8.64 -9.80
N GLU A 9 4.82 7.98 -9.29
CA GLU A 9 4.97 6.53 -9.45
C GLU A 9 3.94 5.75 -8.64
N ILE A 10 3.53 6.29 -7.49
CA ILE A 10 2.45 5.72 -6.67
C ILE A 10 1.11 5.85 -7.38
N GLU A 11 0.83 6.99 -8.02
CA GLU A 11 -0.38 7.16 -8.83
C GLU A 11 -0.37 6.29 -10.09
N LYS A 12 0.80 6.11 -10.73
CA LYS A 12 0.97 5.14 -11.83
C LYS A 12 0.72 3.72 -11.37
N LEU A 13 1.25 3.32 -10.20
CA LEU A 13 1.03 2.00 -9.64
C LEU A 13 -0.46 1.79 -9.33
N LYS A 14 -1.12 2.76 -8.69
CA LYS A 14 -2.56 2.73 -8.44
C LYS A 14 -3.36 2.57 -9.74
N SER A 15 -3.00 3.31 -10.78
CA SER A 15 -3.62 3.21 -12.11
C SER A 15 -3.38 1.86 -12.76
N LYS A 16 -2.17 1.28 -12.60
CA LYS A 16 -1.79 -0.04 -13.12
C LYS A 16 -2.53 -1.17 -12.42
N LEU A 17 -2.70 -1.07 -11.10
CA LEU A 17 -3.47 -2.04 -10.33
C LEU A 17 -4.94 -2.03 -10.73
N ALA A 18 -5.46 -0.89 -11.22
CA ALA A 18 -6.83 -0.70 -11.72
C ALA A 18 -7.92 -1.24 -10.77
N VAL A 19 -7.62 -1.29 -9.47
CA VAL A 19 -8.52 -1.75 -8.43
C VAL A 19 -9.38 -0.56 -8.04
N LYS A 20 -10.68 -0.64 -8.37
CA LYS A 20 -11.64 0.44 -8.11
C LYS A 20 -11.75 0.75 -6.62
N GLU A 21 -11.53 -0.26 -5.80
CA GLU A 21 -11.60 -0.23 -4.35
C GLU A 21 -10.39 0.45 -3.71
N LEU A 22 -9.27 0.62 -4.43
CA LEU A 22 -8.04 1.21 -3.92
C LEU A 22 -8.13 2.73 -3.91
N VAL A 23 -8.20 3.30 -2.72
CA VAL A 23 -8.36 4.74 -2.49
C VAL A 23 -7.00 5.41 -2.42
N ARG A 24 -6.06 4.85 -1.66
CA ARG A 24 -4.78 5.50 -1.36
C ARG A 24 -3.68 4.48 -1.10
N ILE A 25 -2.44 4.84 -1.38
CA ILE A 25 -1.26 4.05 -1.03
C ILE A 25 -0.37 4.96 -0.20
N GLU A 26 -0.11 4.57 1.04
CA GLU A 26 0.78 5.29 1.96
C GLU A 26 2.05 4.51 2.23
N ARG A 27 3.15 5.25 2.27
CA ARG A 27 4.50 4.73 2.38
C ARG A 27 4.99 5.02 3.78
N CYS A 28 5.14 3.99 4.61
CA CYS A 28 5.55 4.18 6.00
C CYS A 28 6.79 3.37 6.32
N PHE A 29 7.93 4.05 6.38
CA PHE A 29 9.22 3.48 6.79
C PHE A 29 9.51 2.14 6.09
N SER A 30 9.37 1.04 6.82
CA SER A 30 9.65 -0.33 6.40
C SER A 30 8.48 -1.05 5.73
N ALA A 31 7.28 -0.47 5.68
CA ALA A 31 6.09 -1.07 5.09
C ALA A 31 5.28 -0.10 4.22
N THR A 32 4.31 -0.64 3.49
CA THR A 32 3.35 0.15 2.69
C THR A 32 1.93 -0.26 2.99
N VAL A 33 1.04 0.71 3.14
CA VAL A 33 -0.37 0.49 3.46
C VAL A 33 -1.21 0.89 2.26
N PHE A 34 -2.02 -0.05 1.78
CA PHE A 34 -3.00 0.16 0.74
C PHE A 34 -4.36 0.40 1.41
N PHE A 35 -4.88 1.61 1.26
CA PHE A 35 -6.17 2.00 1.80
C PHE A 35 -7.28 1.69 0.80
N LEU A 36 -8.24 0.90 1.24
CA LEU A 36 -9.46 0.56 0.54
C LEU A 36 -10.62 1.39 1.08
N GLU A 37 -11.77 1.38 0.41
CA GLU A 37 -12.91 2.17 0.84
C GLU A 37 -13.57 1.60 2.11
N THR A 38 -13.74 0.27 2.18
CA THR A 38 -14.52 -0.41 3.23
C THR A 38 -13.78 -1.57 3.89
N ASP A 39 -14.12 -1.88 5.14
CA ASP A 39 -13.57 -3.04 5.87
C ASP A 39 -13.86 -4.36 5.17
N LYS A 40 -14.98 -4.43 4.43
CA LYS A 40 -15.36 -5.62 3.67
C LYS A 40 -14.36 -5.88 2.54
N GLN A 41 -13.99 -4.85 1.78
CA GLN A 41 -13.00 -4.98 0.70
C GLN A 41 -11.63 -5.39 1.25
N VAL A 42 -11.24 -4.89 2.42
CA VAL A 42 -10.01 -5.33 3.10
C VAL A 42 -10.05 -6.83 3.33
N LYS A 43 -11.10 -7.36 3.96
CA LYS A 43 -11.24 -8.80 4.24
C LYS A 43 -11.28 -9.66 2.98
N ASP A 44 -12.01 -9.20 1.97
CA ASP A 44 -12.14 -9.90 0.69
C ASP A 44 -10.78 -9.95 -0.05
N LEU A 45 -9.96 -8.90 0.06
CA LEU A 45 -8.64 -8.83 -0.56
C LEU A 45 -7.53 -9.47 0.28
N GLU A 46 -7.67 -9.53 1.60
CA GLU A 46 -6.72 -10.19 2.50
C GLU A 46 -6.65 -11.71 2.26
N THR A 47 -7.78 -12.31 1.91
CA THR A 47 -7.91 -13.74 1.67
C THR A 47 -7.66 -14.14 0.20
N ASN A 48 -7.38 -13.15 -0.65
CA ASN A 48 -7.26 -13.34 -2.10
C ASN A 48 -5.81 -13.12 -2.58
N LYS A 49 -5.45 -13.72 -3.71
CA LYS A 49 -4.16 -13.55 -4.42
C LYS A 49 -3.88 -12.11 -4.86
N VAL A 50 -4.87 -11.22 -4.72
CA VAL A 50 -4.72 -9.79 -5.03
C VAL A 50 -3.72 -9.12 -4.09
N LYS A 51 -3.69 -9.49 -2.80
CA LYS A 51 -2.65 -8.98 -1.87
C LYS A 51 -1.25 -9.36 -2.33
N GLU A 52 -1.05 -10.58 -2.83
CA GLU A 52 0.24 -10.99 -3.39
C GLU A 52 0.59 -10.19 -4.65
N THR A 53 -0.40 -9.89 -5.49
CA THR A 53 -0.21 -9.04 -6.68
C THR A 53 0.23 -7.62 -6.28
N PHE A 54 -0.41 -7.03 -5.27
CA PHE A 54 -0.01 -5.71 -4.76
C PHE A 54 1.40 -5.73 -4.20
N ARG A 55 1.74 -6.77 -3.43
CA ARG A 55 3.09 -6.94 -2.89
C ARG A 55 4.11 -7.01 -4.01
N LYS A 56 3.87 -7.83 -5.02
CA LYS A 56 4.79 -8.04 -6.14
C LYS A 56 5.00 -6.77 -6.95
N GLU A 57 3.91 -6.11 -7.33
CA GLU A 57 3.96 -4.86 -8.10
C GLU A 57 4.64 -3.74 -7.31
N TYR A 58 4.35 -3.63 -6.01
CA TYR A 58 5.01 -2.68 -5.13
C TYR A 58 6.49 -2.98 -4.94
N SER A 59 6.84 -4.25 -4.70
CA SER A 59 8.24 -4.68 -4.51
C SER A 59 9.07 -4.41 -5.75
N LYS A 60 8.50 -4.63 -6.94
CA LYS A 60 9.15 -4.30 -8.21
C LYS A 60 9.39 -2.80 -8.37
N LEU A 61 8.41 -1.98 -8.02
CA LEU A 61 8.58 -0.52 -8.01
C LEU A 61 9.66 -0.12 -7.00
N LEU A 62 9.58 -0.62 -5.77
CA LEU A 62 10.54 -0.29 -4.72
C LEU A 62 11.96 -0.72 -5.09
N LYS A 63 12.12 -1.84 -5.81
CA LYS A 63 13.42 -2.34 -6.27
C LYS A 63 14.12 -1.38 -7.24
N SER A 64 13.38 -0.65 -8.07
CA SER A 64 14.00 0.38 -8.94
C SER A 64 14.53 1.58 -8.16
N TYR A 65 14.15 1.73 -6.89
CA TYR A 65 14.61 2.77 -5.97
C TYR A 65 15.50 2.20 -4.84
N ASP A 66 15.93 0.95 -4.97
CA ASP A 66 16.85 0.24 -4.09
C ASP A 66 18.28 0.34 -4.63
N GLU A 67 18.89 1.51 -4.47
CA GLU A 67 20.24 1.82 -5.00
C GLU A 67 21.34 0.88 -4.48
N PHE A 68 21.10 0.20 -3.36
CA PHE A 68 22.09 -0.64 -2.67
C PHE A 68 21.67 -2.11 -2.59
N ASP A 69 20.62 -2.50 -3.32
CA ASP A 69 20.15 -3.90 -3.43
C ASP A 69 19.77 -4.55 -2.07
N TYR A 70 19.41 -3.75 -1.07
CA TYR A 70 19.10 -4.24 0.30
C TYR A 70 17.77 -4.98 0.40
N LEU A 71 16.87 -4.84 -0.57
CA LEU A 71 15.52 -5.36 -0.50
C LEU A 71 15.38 -6.65 -1.30
N GLU A 72 14.99 -7.73 -0.63
CA GLU A 72 14.64 -8.96 -1.33
C GLU A 72 13.32 -8.80 -2.09
N GLU A 73 13.31 -9.19 -3.36
CA GLU A 73 12.12 -9.24 -4.20
C GLU A 73 11.07 -10.14 -3.50
N ASP A 74 9.81 -9.71 -3.50
CA ASP A 74 8.66 -10.41 -2.90
C ASP A 74 8.59 -10.51 -1.36
N LYS A 75 9.53 -9.96 -0.59
CA LYS A 75 9.47 -9.95 0.89
C LYS A 75 9.03 -8.63 1.51
N TYR A 76 8.70 -7.62 0.70
CA TYR A 76 8.32 -6.34 1.25
C TYR A 76 6.97 -6.41 2.01
N PRO A 77 6.90 -5.96 3.28
CA PRO A 77 5.66 -6.02 4.04
C PRO A 77 4.67 -4.97 3.50
N ILE A 78 3.50 -5.46 3.10
CA ILE A 78 2.36 -4.63 2.74
C ILE A 78 1.17 -4.91 3.65
N HIS A 79 0.43 -3.86 3.96
CA HIS A 79 -0.79 -3.92 4.76
C HIS A 79 -1.97 -3.41 3.94
N LEU A 80 -3.14 -3.96 4.21
CA LEU A 80 -4.41 -3.45 3.69
C LEU A 80 -5.15 -2.83 4.87
N GLU A 81 -5.68 -1.63 4.69
CA GLU A 81 -6.50 -0.95 5.68
C GLU A 81 -7.69 -0.27 4.98
N SER A 82 -8.75 0.07 5.69
CA SER A 82 -9.88 0.78 5.11
C SER A 82 -9.96 2.24 5.56
N MET A 83 -10.41 3.11 4.65
CA MET A 83 -10.80 4.47 4.99
C MET A 83 -11.98 4.49 5.96
N GLU A 84 -12.84 3.47 5.93
CA GLU A 84 -13.91 3.29 6.92
C GLU A 84 -13.36 3.17 8.35
N THR A 85 -12.30 2.40 8.56
CA THR A 85 -11.64 2.27 9.86
C THR A 85 -10.96 3.58 10.27
N ILE A 86 -10.31 4.27 9.33
CA ILE A 86 -9.71 5.59 9.58
C ILE A 86 -10.77 6.61 9.99
N ASN A 87 -11.90 6.66 9.28
CA ASN A 87 -12.98 7.58 9.58
C ASN A 87 -13.63 7.28 10.94
N LYS A 88 -13.81 6.00 11.30
CA LYS A 88 -14.47 5.60 12.55
C LYS A 88 -13.57 5.70 13.78
N LYS A 89 -12.32 5.26 13.68
CA LYS A 89 -11.42 5.15 14.84
C LYS A 89 -10.51 6.36 15.00
N TYR A 90 -10.23 7.06 13.90
CA TYR A 90 -9.25 8.14 13.86
C TYR A 90 -9.86 9.44 13.32
N ASN A 91 -11.19 9.56 13.22
CA ASN A 91 -11.89 10.75 12.73
C ASN A 91 -11.40 11.23 11.34
N GLY A 92 -10.94 10.32 10.48
CA GLY A 92 -10.44 10.65 9.14
C GLY A 92 -8.97 11.08 9.11
N GLU A 93 -8.33 11.17 10.27
CA GLU A 93 -6.95 11.66 10.42
C GLU A 93 -5.98 10.48 10.33
N ILE A 94 -5.53 10.18 9.10
CA ILE A 94 -4.61 9.07 8.77
C ILE A 94 -3.31 9.13 9.59
N HIS A 95 -2.83 10.34 9.95
CA HIS A 95 -1.59 10.50 10.69
C HIS A 95 -1.63 9.84 12.09
N TRP A 96 -2.81 9.67 12.70
CA TRP A 96 -2.96 8.94 13.97
C TRP A 96 -2.88 7.43 13.82
N TYR A 97 -3.09 6.89 12.61
CA TYR A 97 -2.93 5.47 12.35
C TYR A 97 -1.45 5.06 12.36
N PHE A 98 -0.56 5.97 11.97
CA PHE A 98 0.88 5.74 11.88
C PHE A 98 1.65 6.19 13.13
N ARG A 99 0.94 6.65 14.17
CA ARG A 99 1.50 7.13 15.43
C ARG A 99 1.39 6.08 16.53
#